data_AF-A0A1Q8S026-F1
#
_entry.id   AF-A0A1Q8S026-F1
#
_cell.length_a   1.000
_cell.length_b   1.000
_cell.length_c   1.000
_cell.angle_alpha   90.00
_cell.angle_beta   90.00
_cell.angle_gamma   90.00
#
_symmetry.space_group_name_H-M   'P 1'
#
loop_
_entity.id
_entity.type
_entity.pdbx_description
1 polymer ?
#
loop_
_entity_poly.entity_id
_entity_poly.type
_entity_poly.pdbx_seq_one_letter_code
_entity_poly.pdbx_strand_id
1 'polypeptide(L)'
;MLFVTDIFRGGLFSPPTLTHDPLLLLLNHDDRGERDKLTEKWKNNKLQELNFIGVVSALLANVLTSTGSWPNLLPPDTTTPWPVRTCWFCGIAFALCSVLTAADQTIRLHRMAGHKDGLVLIRQSLRSKDRILVDNKWKYRPRRMQVYAWQLGVLFLMASVLCMISGMMLLVWSAVIEDVGSGKGFHDNGRVAVIFTAVALVAATVFGLGQATLYQSVPKEGGEIEEE
;
A
#
# COMPACT_ATOMS: atom_id res chain seq x y z
N MET A 1 17.61 3.46 9.87
CA MET A 1 16.57 4.50 9.66
C MET A 1 16.52 4.99 8.21
N LEU A 2 17.64 5.05 7.46
CA LEU A 2 17.69 5.44 6.04
C LEU A 2 17.04 4.43 5.06
N PHE A 3 17.12 3.13 5.34
CA PHE A 3 16.58 2.08 4.46
C PHE A 3 15.05 2.10 4.35
N VAL A 4 14.36 2.39 5.46
CA VAL A 4 12.89 2.51 5.48
C VAL A 4 12.46 3.73 4.67
N THR A 5 13.13 4.87 4.85
CA THR A 5 12.83 6.09 4.09
C THR A 5 13.11 5.94 2.60
N ASP A 6 14.14 5.19 2.19
CA ASP A 6 14.43 4.93 0.78
C ASP A 6 13.51 3.87 0.18
N ILE A 7 13.01 2.90 0.94
CA ILE A 7 11.92 2.01 0.50
C ILE A 7 10.62 2.79 0.27
N PHE A 8 10.29 3.72 1.17
CA PHE A 8 9.13 4.61 1.04
C PHE A 8 9.27 5.63 -0.09
N ARG A 9 10.50 5.99 -0.49
CA ARG A 9 10.79 7.01 -1.51
C ARG A 9 11.22 6.44 -2.86
N GLY A 10 11.68 5.19 -2.91
CA GLY A 10 12.46 4.60 -3.99
C GLY A 10 11.74 3.61 -4.91
N GLY A 11 10.52 3.15 -4.58
CA GLY A 11 9.75 2.40 -5.56
C GLY A 11 8.80 1.32 -5.06
N LEU A 12 8.80 0.96 -3.78
CA LEU A 12 7.94 -0.13 -3.30
C LEU A 12 6.44 0.25 -3.26
N PHE A 13 6.12 1.55 -3.13
CA PHE A 13 4.75 2.01 -2.85
C PHE A 13 4.15 2.99 -3.86
N SER A 14 4.90 3.31 -4.92
CA SER A 14 4.55 4.11 -6.09
C SER A 14 5.85 4.76 -6.54
N PRO A 15 6.53 4.21 -7.56
CA PRO A 15 7.60 4.92 -8.23
C PRO A 15 7.05 6.29 -8.61
N PRO A 16 7.72 7.39 -8.23
CA PRO A 16 7.27 8.72 -8.61
C PRO A 16 6.94 8.75 -10.10
N THR A 17 7.70 8.05 -10.93
CA THR A 17 7.46 7.87 -12.36
C THR A 17 6.09 7.24 -12.69
N LEU A 18 5.75 6.07 -12.16
CA LEU A 18 4.54 5.32 -12.55
C LEU A 18 3.21 5.97 -12.14
N THR A 19 3.18 6.81 -11.10
CA THR A 19 1.96 7.56 -10.73
C THR A 19 2.01 9.01 -11.18
N HIS A 20 3.18 9.66 -11.21
CA HIS A 20 3.29 11.06 -11.60
C HIS A 20 3.32 11.26 -13.12
N ASP A 21 3.91 10.35 -13.89
CA ASP A 21 4.08 10.52 -15.34
C ASP A 21 2.74 10.40 -16.09
N PRO A 22 1.85 9.43 -15.79
CA PRO A 22 0.51 9.42 -16.36
C PRO A 22 -0.32 10.66 -15.96
N LEU A 23 -0.12 11.15 -14.73
CA LEU A 23 -0.76 12.39 -14.25
C LEU A 23 -0.24 13.63 -14.98
N LEU A 24 1.06 13.69 -15.30
CA LEU A 24 1.62 14.76 -16.11
C LEU A 24 1.06 14.73 -17.53
N LEU A 25 0.99 13.53 -18.14
CA LEU A 25 0.48 13.35 -19.49
C LEU A 25 -1.00 13.74 -19.58
N LEU A 26 -1.85 13.25 -18.68
CA LEU A 26 -3.28 13.56 -18.69
C LEU A 26 -3.59 15.04 -18.38
N LEU A 27 -2.68 15.76 -17.70
CA LEU A 27 -2.86 17.18 -17.41
C LEU A 27 -2.40 18.08 -18.57
N ASN A 28 -1.40 17.64 -19.35
CA ASN A 28 -0.68 18.50 -20.30
C ASN A 28 -0.77 18.06 -21.76
N HIS A 29 -1.49 16.98 -22.09
CA HIS A 29 -1.68 16.57 -23.49
C HIS A 29 -2.29 17.71 -24.32
N ASP A 30 -1.73 17.94 -25.51
CA ASP A 30 -2.08 19.09 -26.37
C ASP A 30 -3.51 18.94 -26.94
N ASP A 31 -3.88 17.73 -27.38
CA ASP A 31 -5.25 17.43 -27.82
C ASP A 31 -6.24 17.26 -26.65
N ARG A 32 -7.38 17.96 -26.72
CA ARG A 32 -8.46 17.89 -25.72
C ARG A 32 -9.14 16.51 -25.70
N GLY A 33 -9.36 15.91 -26.88
CA GLY A 33 -10.04 14.62 -26.99
C GLY A 33 -9.22 13.52 -26.33
N GLU A 34 -7.93 13.46 -26.65
CA GLU A 34 -7.01 12.52 -26.04
C GLU A 34 -6.83 12.75 -24.54
N ARG A 35 -6.81 14.00 -24.10
CA ARG A 35 -6.77 14.35 -22.67
C ARG A 35 -7.99 13.84 -21.90
N ASP A 36 -9.17 13.89 -22.51
CA ASP A 36 -10.41 13.38 -21.92
C ASP A 36 -10.37 11.84 -21.82
N LYS A 37 -9.93 11.14 -22.88
CA LYS A 37 -9.72 9.68 -22.86
C LYS A 37 -8.73 9.23 -21.80
N LEU A 38 -7.57 9.90 -21.69
CA LEU A 38 -6.55 9.59 -20.67
C LEU A 38 -7.10 9.78 -19.25
N THR A 39 -7.89 10.85 -19.04
CA THR A 39 -8.54 11.11 -17.74
C THR A 39 -9.56 10.02 -17.41
N GLU A 40 -10.33 9.56 -18.40
CA GLU A 40 -11.29 8.48 -18.22
C GLU A 40 -10.61 7.14 -17.93
N LYS A 41 -9.54 6.81 -18.65
CA LYS A 41 -8.72 5.61 -18.39
C LYS A 41 -8.14 5.63 -16.97
N TRP A 42 -7.58 6.78 -16.55
CA TRP A 42 -7.08 6.94 -15.18
C TRP A 42 -8.19 6.75 -14.13
N LYS A 43 -9.36 7.37 -14.34
CA LYS A 43 -10.52 7.26 -13.44
C LYS A 43 -10.95 5.80 -13.29
N ASN A 44 -11.10 5.07 -14.40
CA ASN A 44 -11.54 3.67 -14.39
C ASN A 44 -10.51 2.78 -13.67
N ASN A 45 -9.22 2.94 -13.97
CA ASN A 45 -8.16 2.18 -13.32
C ASN A 45 -8.12 2.46 -11.81
N LYS A 46 -8.25 3.74 -11.41
CA LYS A 46 -8.24 4.11 -9.99
C LYS A 46 -9.48 3.58 -9.26
N LEU A 47 -10.66 3.58 -9.87
CA LEU A 47 -11.86 2.97 -9.28
C LEU A 47 -11.69 1.46 -9.07
N GLN A 48 -11.11 0.76 -10.03
CA GLN A 48 -10.81 -0.67 -9.91
C GLN A 48 -9.81 -0.94 -8.79
N GLU A 49 -8.74 -0.15 -8.71
CA GLU A 49 -7.74 -0.23 -7.65
C GLU A 49 -8.38 0.00 -6.26
N LEU A 50 -9.22 1.02 -6.11
CA LEU A 50 -9.90 1.30 -4.83
C LEU A 50 -10.87 0.18 -4.42
N ASN A 51 -11.59 -0.40 -5.38
CA ASN A 51 -12.45 -1.55 -5.11
C ASN A 51 -11.63 -2.74 -4.61
N PHE A 52 -10.53 -3.06 -5.29
CA PHE A 52 -9.61 -4.11 -4.88
C PHE A 52 -9.05 -3.87 -3.47
N ILE A 53 -8.59 -2.65 -3.17
CA ILE A 53 -8.10 -2.28 -1.83
C ILE A 53 -9.20 -2.47 -0.78
N GLY A 54 -10.45 -2.06 -1.08
CA GLY A 54 -11.58 -2.24 -0.17
C GLY A 54 -11.81 -3.71 0.20
N VAL A 55 -11.83 -4.60 -0.80
CA VAL A 55 -12.01 -6.05 -0.59
C VAL A 55 -10.85 -6.64 0.21
N VAL A 56 -9.61 -6.38 -0.20
CA VAL A 56 -8.43 -6.95 0.47
C VAL A 56 -8.30 -6.45 1.90
N SER A 57 -8.63 -5.19 2.16
CA SER A 57 -8.57 -4.61 3.51
C SER A 57 -9.62 -5.23 4.44
N ALA A 58 -10.83 -5.50 3.94
CA ALA A 58 -11.87 -6.17 4.72
C ALA A 58 -11.48 -7.63 5.05
N LEU A 59 -10.92 -8.35 4.07
CA LEU A 59 -10.39 -9.71 4.28
C LEU A 59 -9.26 -9.71 5.32
N LEU A 60 -8.33 -8.76 5.23
CA LEU A 60 -7.23 -8.66 6.18
C LEU A 60 -7.70 -8.35 7.61
N ALA A 61 -8.68 -7.44 7.76
CA ALA A 61 -9.29 -7.16 9.07
C ALA A 61 -9.92 -8.41 9.70
N ASN A 62 -10.58 -9.23 8.88
CA ASN A 62 -11.15 -10.50 9.33
C ASN A 62 -10.05 -11.48 9.78
N VAL A 63 -9.00 -11.66 8.97
CA VAL A 63 -7.85 -12.53 9.31
C VAL A 63 -7.19 -12.09 10.61
N LEU A 64 -6.95 -10.78 10.79
CA LEU A 64 -6.40 -10.22 12.02
C LEU A 64 -7.26 -10.56 13.25
N THR A 65 -8.58 -10.44 13.10
CA THR A 65 -9.52 -10.72 14.20
C THR A 65 -9.56 -12.22 14.53
N SER A 66 -9.60 -13.09 13.51
CA SER A 66 -9.60 -14.55 13.69
C SER A 66 -8.27 -15.10 14.23
N THR A 67 -7.15 -14.43 13.96
CA THR A 67 -5.85 -14.83 14.50
C THR A 67 -5.80 -14.67 16.03
N GLY A 68 -6.54 -13.69 16.57
CA GLY A 68 -6.69 -13.52 18.02
C GLY A 68 -7.44 -14.68 18.71
N SER A 69 -8.15 -15.53 17.98
CA SER A 69 -8.87 -16.69 18.52
C SER A 69 -8.13 -18.02 18.30
N TRP A 70 -6.92 -18.02 17.75
CA TRP A 70 -6.13 -19.24 17.59
C TRP A 70 -5.67 -19.80 18.93
N PRO A 71 -5.40 -21.12 19.02
CA PRO A 71 -4.86 -21.73 20.23
C PRO A 71 -3.58 -21.01 20.65
N ASN A 72 -3.49 -20.64 21.93
CA ASN A 72 -2.31 -19.97 22.45
C ASN A 72 -1.10 -20.91 22.33
N LEU A 73 -0.05 -20.45 21.67
CA LEU A 73 1.28 -21.05 21.73
C LEU A 73 1.90 -20.92 23.13
N LEU A 74 1.36 -20.00 23.92
CA LEU A 74 1.73 -19.71 25.29
C LEU A 74 1.02 -20.69 26.25
N PRO A 75 1.66 -21.12 27.35
CA PRO A 75 1.02 -21.97 28.35
C PRO A 75 -0.34 -21.44 28.84
N PRO A 76 -1.28 -22.30 29.28
CA PRO A 76 -2.64 -21.89 29.66
C PRO A 76 -2.70 -20.79 30.73
N ASP A 77 -1.67 -20.70 31.56
CA ASP A 77 -1.59 -19.80 32.71
C ASP A 77 -0.99 -18.43 32.38
N THR A 78 -0.61 -18.20 31.12
CA THR A 78 0.20 -17.06 30.70
C THR A 78 -0.58 -16.13 29.77
N THR A 79 -0.62 -14.85 30.11
CA THR A 79 -1.37 -13.86 29.32
C THR A 79 -0.57 -13.47 28.08
N THR A 80 -1.25 -13.31 26.94
CA THR A 80 -0.60 -12.81 25.72
C THR A 80 0.13 -11.48 25.98
N PRO A 81 1.41 -11.35 25.58
CA PRO A 81 2.18 -10.15 25.79
C PRO A 81 1.46 -8.91 25.26
N TRP A 82 1.53 -7.81 26.00
CA TRP A 82 0.90 -6.55 25.60
C TRP A 82 1.32 -6.06 24.20
N PRO A 83 2.59 -6.21 23.72
CA PRO A 83 2.98 -5.74 22.40
C PRO A 83 2.26 -6.49 21.27
N VAL A 84 2.03 -7.80 21.47
CA VAL A 84 1.32 -8.66 20.50
C VAL A 84 -0.12 -8.17 20.35
N ARG A 85 -0.82 -7.94 21.47
CA ARG A 85 -2.18 -7.39 21.47
C ARG A 85 -2.25 -6.01 20.81
N THR A 86 -1.30 -5.13 21.12
CA THR A 86 -1.20 -3.80 20.50
C THR A 86 -1.02 -3.91 18.98
N CYS A 87 -0.15 -4.79 18.49
CA CYS A 87 0.03 -5.02 17.05
C CYS A 87 -1.27 -5.46 16.37
N TRP A 88 -2.07 -6.34 16.98
CA TRP A 88 -3.37 -6.74 16.44
C TRP A 88 -4.36 -5.57 16.36
N PHE A 89 -4.52 -4.81 17.44
CA PHE A 89 -5.43 -3.67 17.46
C PHE A 89 -5.03 -2.59 16.46
N CYS A 90 -3.73 -2.26 16.37
CA CYS A 90 -3.22 -1.32 15.38
C CYS A 90 -3.43 -1.84 13.95
N GLY A 91 -3.19 -3.12 13.71
CA GLY A 91 -3.44 -3.75 12.41
C GLY A 91 -4.89 -3.65 11.97
N ILE A 92 -5.84 -3.93 12.88
CA ILE A 92 -7.28 -3.83 12.62
C ILE A 92 -7.67 -2.37 12.34
N ALA A 93 -7.20 -1.44 13.17
CA ALA A 93 -7.47 -0.01 12.99
C ALA A 93 -6.99 0.48 11.61
N PHE A 94 -5.77 0.12 11.19
CA PHE A 94 -5.26 0.46 9.87
C PHE A 94 -6.06 -0.21 8.74
N ALA A 95 -6.46 -1.47 8.87
CA ALA A 95 -7.31 -2.13 7.87
C ALA A 95 -8.66 -1.42 7.71
N LEU A 96 -9.31 -1.03 8.82
CA LEU A 96 -10.57 -0.28 8.80
C LEU A 96 -10.39 1.12 8.17
N CYS A 97 -9.33 1.84 8.52
CA CYS A 97 -8.99 3.11 7.89
C CYS A 97 -8.76 2.97 6.39
N SER A 98 -8.14 1.86 5.93
CA SER A 98 -7.95 1.56 4.52
C SER A 98 -9.30 1.36 3.81
N VAL A 99 -10.19 0.53 4.37
CA VAL A 99 -11.55 0.31 3.81
C VAL A 99 -12.31 1.64 3.71
N LEU A 100 -12.33 2.42 4.78
CA LEU A 100 -13.03 3.70 4.81
C LEU A 100 -12.45 4.68 3.79
N THR A 101 -11.12 4.76 3.71
CA THR A 101 -10.44 5.62 2.72
C THR A 101 -10.79 5.19 1.29
N ALA A 102 -10.81 3.89 1.01
CA ALA A 102 -11.18 3.38 -0.31
C ALA A 102 -12.63 3.70 -0.68
N ALA A 103 -13.56 3.55 0.28
CA ALA A 103 -14.97 3.91 0.11
C ALA A 103 -15.16 5.41 -0.13
N ASP A 104 -14.57 6.26 0.70
CA ASP A 104 -14.66 7.72 0.59
C ASP A 104 -14.10 8.23 -0.74
N GLN A 105 -12.95 7.69 -1.15
CA GLN A 105 -12.34 8.03 -2.44
C GLN A 105 -13.18 7.59 -3.63
N THR A 106 -13.77 6.40 -3.56
CA THR A 106 -14.69 5.86 -4.58
C THR A 106 -15.93 6.74 -4.71
N ILE A 107 -16.60 7.06 -3.61
CA ILE A 107 -17.79 7.94 -3.59
C ILE A 107 -17.44 9.32 -4.15
N ARG A 108 -16.32 9.91 -3.70
CA ARG A 108 -15.90 11.22 -4.18
C ARG A 108 -15.60 11.20 -5.68
N LEU A 109 -14.96 10.16 -6.19
CA LEU A 109 -14.65 10.03 -7.61
C LEU A 109 -15.92 9.82 -8.45
N HIS A 110 -16.88 9.01 -7.99
CA HIS A 110 -18.19 8.87 -8.63
C HIS A 110 -18.96 10.18 -8.66
N ARG A 111 -18.98 10.93 -7.55
CA ARG A 111 -19.64 12.24 -7.48
C ARG A 111 -19.02 13.25 -8.44
N MET A 112 -17.69 13.26 -8.58
CA MET A 112 -17.01 14.10 -9.57
C MET A 112 -17.33 13.66 -11.00
N ALA A 113 -17.36 12.35 -11.27
CA ALA A 113 -17.62 11.80 -12.59
C ALA A 113 -19.08 12.00 -13.07
N GLY A 114 -20.04 12.08 -12.14
CA GLY A 114 -21.45 12.33 -12.47
C GLY A 114 -21.78 13.76 -12.91
N HIS A 115 -20.82 14.69 -12.83
CA HIS A 115 -21.02 16.07 -13.28
C HIS A 115 -20.82 16.19 -14.80
N LYS A 116 -21.54 17.12 -15.46
CA LYS A 116 -21.41 17.38 -16.91
C LYS A 116 -19.96 17.63 -17.35
N ASP A 117 -19.20 18.32 -16.51
CA ASP A 117 -17.76 18.59 -16.71
C ASP A 117 -16.86 17.72 -15.80
N GLY A 118 -17.31 16.51 -15.45
CA GLY A 118 -16.66 15.67 -14.45
C GLY A 118 -15.17 15.39 -14.72
N LEU A 119 -14.80 15.14 -15.98
CA LEU A 119 -13.39 14.96 -16.38
C LEU A 119 -12.56 16.23 -16.21
N VAL A 120 -13.15 17.41 -16.42
CA VAL A 120 -12.47 18.69 -16.15
C VAL A 120 -12.27 18.87 -14.65
N LEU A 121 -13.29 18.55 -13.85
CA LEU A 121 -13.23 18.68 -12.39
C LEU A 121 -12.18 17.73 -11.78
N ILE A 122 -12.08 16.51 -12.28
CA ILE A 122 -11.05 15.54 -11.89
C ILE A 122 -9.65 16.11 -12.17
N ARG A 123 -9.39 16.62 -13.38
CA ARG A 123 -8.10 17.26 -13.72
C ARG A 123 -7.81 18.51 -12.89
N GLN A 124 -8.83 19.32 -12.64
CA GLN A 124 -8.70 20.51 -11.78
C GLN A 124 -8.39 20.14 -10.33
N SER A 125 -8.90 19.01 -9.84
CA SER A 125 -8.51 18.50 -8.53
C SER A 125 -7.02 18.13 -8.56
N LEU A 126 -6.59 17.31 -9.53
CA LEU A 126 -5.25 16.75 -9.61
C LEU A 126 -4.14 17.78 -9.90
N ARG A 127 -4.46 18.92 -10.54
CA ARG A 127 -3.47 19.96 -10.85
C ARG A 127 -3.07 20.80 -9.64
N SER A 128 -1.80 21.21 -9.60
CA SER A 128 -1.36 22.33 -8.77
C SER A 128 -1.80 23.67 -9.39
N LYS A 129 -1.90 24.71 -8.55
CA LYS A 129 -2.13 26.08 -9.04
C LYS A 129 -0.92 26.62 -9.79
N ASP A 130 0.27 26.17 -9.40
CA ASP A 130 1.53 26.59 -9.99
C ASP A 130 1.76 25.88 -11.32
N ARG A 131 2.10 26.68 -12.35
CA ARG A 131 2.59 26.17 -13.63
C ARG A 131 4.11 26.24 -13.63
N ILE A 132 4.73 25.24 -14.22
CA ILE A 132 6.18 25.19 -14.41
C ILE A 132 6.49 25.32 -15.90
N LEU A 133 7.51 26.09 -16.23
CA LEU A 133 8.03 26.16 -17.59
C LEU A 133 8.90 24.91 -17.80
N VAL A 134 8.46 24.02 -18.67
CA VAL A 134 9.22 22.82 -19.06
C VAL A 134 9.27 22.83 -20.57
N ASP A 135 10.49 22.87 -21.11
CA ASP A 135 10.71 22.86 -22.55
C ASP A 135 9.95 23.99 -23.28
N ASN A 136 10.12 25.22 -22.78
CA ASN A 136 9.50 26.46 -23.29
C ASN A 136 7.96 26.50 -23.32
N LYS A 137 7.28 25.48 -22.79
CA LYS A 137 5.82 25.43 -22.62
C LYS A 137 5.42 25.44 -21.14
N TRP A 138 4.34 26.13 -20.82
CA TRP A 138 3.77 26.13 -19.47
C TRP A 138 3.02 24.83 -19.20
N LYS A 139 3.60 23.94 -18.39
CA LYS A 139 2.99 22.67 -17.98
C LYS A 139 2.42 22.77 -16.56
N TYR A 140 1.25 22.19 -16.34
CA TYR A 140 0.67 21.98 -15.01
C TYR A 140 1.36 20.83 -14.29
N ARG A 141 1.78 21.07 -13.05
CA ARG A 141 2.32 20.02 -12.18
C ARG A 141 1.18 19.32 -11.41
N PRO A 142 1.20 18.00 -11.22
CA PRO A 142 0.26 17.34 -10.32
C PRO A 142 0.53 17.73 -8.86
N ARG A 143 -0.54 17.95 -8.08
CA ARG A 143 -0.42 18.36 -6.68
C ARG A 143 0.05 17.18 -5.83
N ARG A 144 1.30 17.22 -5.35
CA ARG A 144 1.92 16.14 -4.55
C ARG A 144 1.04 15.65 -3.39
N MET A 145 0.43 16.58 -2.64
CA MET A 145 -0.45 16.22 -1.52
C MET A 145 -1.67 15.40 -1.94
N GLN A 146 -2.21 15.65 -3.13
CA GLN A 146 -3.32 14.85 -3.63
C GLN A 146 -2.85 13.48 -4.13
N VAL A 147 -1.67 13.39 -4.75
CA VAL A 147 -1.09 12.11 -5.12
C VAL A 147 -0.93 11.22 -3.88
N TYR A 148 -0.42 11.78 -2.77
CA TYR A 148 -0.37 11.06 -1.49
C TYR A 148 -1.75 10.71 -0.95
N ALA A 149 -2.73 11.61 -1.05
CA ALA A 149 -4.10 11.31 -0.61
C ALA A 149 -4.69 10.11 -1.36
N TRP A 150 -4.51 10.02 -2.68
CA TRP A 150 -4.98 8.89 -3.50
C TRP A 150 -4.23 7.57 -3.25
N GLN A 151 -3.09 7.61 -2.57
CA GLN A 151 -2.32 6.43 -2.16
C GLN A 151 -2.54 6.07 -0.68
N LEU A 152 -3.30 6.88 0.07
CA LEU A 152 -3.47 6.72 1.51
C LEU A 152 -4.12 5.38 1.89
N GLY A 153 -5.07 4.89 1.08
CA GLY A 153 -5.70 3.57 1.30
C GLY A 153 -4.67 2.44 1.25
N VAL A 154 -3.79 2.44 0.24
CA VAL A 154 -2.70 1.45 0.10
C VAL A 154 -1.74 1.54 1.29
N LEU A 155 -1.38 2.76 1.73
CA LEU A 155 -0.48 2.95 2.87
C LEU A 155 -1.06 2.36 4.16
N PHE A 156 -2.35 2.57 4.43
CA PHE A 156 -3.01 1.96 5.58
C PHE A 156 -3.09 0.43 5.48
N LEU A 157 -3.41 -0.10 4.30
CA LEU A 157 -3.41 -1.55 4.08
C LEU A 157 -2.02 -2.15 4.35
N MET A 158 -0.95 -1.53 3.86
CA MET A 158 0.42 -2.00 4.09
C MET A 158 0.84 -1.88 5.55
N ALA A 159 0.49 -0.80 6.23
CA ALA A 159 0.72 -0.66 7.66
C ALA A 159 0.02 -1.78 8.45
N SER A 160 -1.20 -2.16 8.05
CA SER A 160 -1.92 -3.29 8.64
C SER A 160 -1.19 -4.62 8.44
N VAL A 161 -0.71 -4.91 7.23
CA VAL A 161 0.09 -6.12 6.94
C VAL A 161 1.38 -6.15 7.75
N LEU A 162 2.08 -5.01 7.89
CA LEU A 162 3.30 -4.94 8.70
C LEU A 162 3.02 -5.16 10.19
N CYS A 163 1.93 -4.60 10.72
CA CYS A 163 1.47 -4.88 12.07
C CYS A 163 1.14 -6.37 12.25
N MET A 164 0.52 -7.00 11.25
CA MET A 164 0.21 -8.44 11.28
C MET A 164 1.47 -9.30 11.36
N ILE A 165 2.42 -9.08 10.46
CA ILE A 165 3.68 -9.84 10.42
C ILE A 165 4.47 -9.62 11.73
N SER A 166 4.54 -8.37 12.20
CA SER A 166 5.22 -8.04 13.45
C SER A 166 4.55 -8.69 14.66
N GLY A 167 3.22 -8.68 14.73
CA GLY A 167 2.44 -9.34 15.78
C GLY A 167 2.69 -10.85 15.83
N MET A 168 2.73 -11.51 14.67
CA MET A 168 3.03 -12.95 14.59
C MET A 168 4.46 -13.26 15.03
N MET A 169 5.44 -12.47 14.58
CA MET A 169 6.84 -12.62 15.00
C MET A 169 7.00 -12.48 16.51
N LEU A 170 6.38 -11.45 17.09
CA LEU A 170 6.42 -11.22 18.54
C LEU A 170 5.74 -12.34 19.32
N LEU A 171 4.59 -12.84 18.85
CA LEU A 171 3.87 -13.94 19.50
C LEU A 171 4.72 -15.20 19.54
N VAL A 172 5.28 -15.59 18.40
CA VAL A 172 6.06 -16.83 18.27
C VAL A 172 7.34 -16.76 19.11
N TRP A 173 8.05 -15.62 19.10
CA TRP A 173 9.26 -15.47 19.92
C TRP A 173 8.95 -15.34 21.42
N SER A 174 7.82 -14.74 21.79
CA SER A 174 7.42 -14.67 23.19
C SER A 174 7.16 -16.05 23.79
N ALA A 175 6.55 -16.97 23.02
CA ALA A 175 6.32 -18.35 23.46
C ALA A 175 7.63 -19.10 23.70
N VAL A 176 8.65 -18.89 22.85
CA VAL A 176 9.98 -19.49 23.03
C VAL A 176 10.67 -18.98 24.28
N ILE A 177 10.64 -17.67 24.52
CA ILE A 177 11.29 -17.05 25.70
C ILE A 177 10.67 -17.59 26.99
N GLU A 178 9.35 -17.73 27.01
CA GLU A 178 8.63 -18.26 28.17
C GLU A 178 8.91 -19.74 28.44
N ASP A 179 8.99 -20.59 27.41
CA ASP A 179 9.36 -22.00 27.56
C ASP A 179 10.81 -22.20 28.04
N VAL A 180 11.74 -21.37 27.54
CA VAL A 180 13.14 -21.38 27.98
C VAL A 180 13.25 -20.91 29.44
N GLY A 181 12.54 -19.83 29.80
CA GLY A 181 12.50 -19.31 31.17
C GLY A 181 11.85 -20.26 32.17
N SER A 182 10.87 -21.07 31.73
CA SER A 182 10.17 -22.07 32.55
C SER A 182 10.93 -23.39 32.69
N GLY A 183 12.10 -23.52 32.06
CA GLY A 183 12.93 -24.73 32.13
C GLY A 183 12.44 -25.91 31.28
N LYS A 184 11.42 -25.72 30.43
CA LYS A 184 10.94 -26.75 29.47
C LYS A 184 11.91 -26.95 28.29
N GLY A 185 12.84 -26.03 28.09
CA GLY A 185 13.87 -26.10 27.07
C GLY A 185 13.37 -25.72 25.67
N PHE A 186 14.29 -25.70 24.70
CA PHE A 186 14.00 -25.33 23.31
C PHE A 186 13.57 -26.57 22.52
N HIS A 187 12.31 -26.99 22.64
CA HIS A 187 11.76 -28.12 21.88
C HIS A 187 10.66 -27.71 20.91
N ASP A 188 9.39 -27.79 21.30
CA ASP A 188 8.29 -27.71 20.31
C ASP A 188 8.03 -26.27 19.84
N ASN A 189 7.87 -25.32 20.77
CA ASN A 189 7.70 -23.91 20.42
C ASN A 189 8.92 -23.35 19.69
N GLY A 190 10.13 -23.79 20.05
CA GLY A 190 11.38 -23.42 19.36
C GLY A 190 11.43 -23.85 17.90
N ARG A 191 10.92 -25.05 17.57
CA ARG A 191 10.82 -25.53 16.18
C ARG A 191 9.82 -24.72 15.37
N VAL A 192 8.63 -24.45 15.93
CA VAL A 192 7.62 -23.59 15.30
C VAL A 192 8.22 -22.23 14.99
N ALA A 193 8.97 -21.69 15.94
CA ALA A 193 9.70 -20.44 15.83
C ALA A 193 10.65 -20.38 14.63
N VAL A 194 11.55 -21.35 14.54
CA VAL A 194 12.55 -21.41 13.46
C VAL A 194 11.87 -21.60 12.10
N ILE A 195 10.86 -22.48 12.02
CA ILE A 195 10.14 -22.73 10.76
C ILE A 195 9.38 -21.47 10.32
N PHE A 196 8.65 -20.83 11.24
CA PHE A 196 7.90 -19.61 10.93
C PHE A 196 8.81 -18.48 10.45
N THR A 197 9.90 -18.22 11.16
CA THR A 197 10.87 -17.16 10.80
C THR A 197 11.56 -17.44 9.47
N ALA A 198 11.93 -18.70 9.19
CA ALA A 198 12.51 -19.10 7.91
C ALA A 198 11.53 -18.90 6.75
N VAL A 199 10.28 -19.36 6.89
CA VAL A 199 9.24 -19.18 5.86
C VAL A 199 8.93 -17.71 5.64
N ALA A 200 8.82 -16.92 6.71
CA ALA A 200 8.57 -15.49 6.61
C ALA A 200 9.71 -14.75 5.90
N LEU A 201 10.97 -15.14 6.13
CA LEU A 201 12.12 -14.57 5.45
C LEU A 201 12.16 -14.94 3.97
N VAL A 202 11.86 -16.19 3.62
CA VAL A 202 11.71 -16.61 2.21
C VAL A 202 10.58 -15.85 1.53
N ALA A 203 9.41 -15.71 2.18
CA ALA A 203 8.30 -14.95 1.63
C ALA A 203 8.67 -13.46 1.43
N ALA A 204 9.34 -12.84 2.40
CA ALA A 204 9.76 -11.44 2.31
C ALA A 204 10.80 -11.20 1.21
N THR A 205 11.75 -12.14 1.04
CA THR A 205 12.78 -12.04 -0.02
C THR A 205 12.17 -12.23 -1.40
N VAL A 206 11.32 -13.24 -1.61
CA VAL A 206 10.60 -13.45 -2.86
C VAL A 206 9.71 -12.25 -3.19
N PHE A 207 9.00 -11.71 -2.21
CA PHE A 207 8.20 -10.49 -2.38
C PHE A 207 9.08 -9.30 -2.79
N GLY A 208 10.18 -9.06 -2.08
CA GLY A 208 11.10 -7.96 -2.38
C GLY A 208 11.72 -8.07 -3.77
N LEU A 209 12.14 -9.27 -4.18
CA LEU A 209 12.66 -9.54 -5.53
C LEU A 209 11.59 -9.30 -6.59
N GLY A 210 10.36 -9.77 -6.38
CA GLY A 210 9.26 -9.51 -7.31
C GLY A 210 9.03 -8.01 -7.53
N GLN A 211 9.03 -7.23 -6.45
CA GLN A 211 8.87 -5.78 -6.52
C GLN A 211 10.05 -5.09 -7.22
N ALA A 212 11.28 -5.56 -6.99
CA ALA A 212 12.47 -5.06 -7.68
C ALA A 212 12.45 -5.38 -9.19
N THR A 213 12.00 -6.58 -9.59
CA THR A 213 11.91 -6.97 -11.00
C THR A 213 10.84 -6.19 -11.78
N LEU A 214 9.75 -5.80 -11.12
CA LEU A 214 8.68 -5.01 -11.73
C LEU A 214 9.00 -3.51 -11.77
N TYR A 215 10.06 -3.06 -11.10
CA TYR A 215 10.52 -1.69 -11.16
C TYR A 215 11.27 -1.46 -12.48
N GLN A 216 10.52 -1.11 -13.54
CA GLN A 216 11.10 -0.51 -14.74
C GLN A 216 10.99 1.01 -14.64
N SER A 217 12.13 1.70 -14.76
CA SER A 217 12.15 3.15 -14.92
C SER A 217 11.57 3.50 -16.29
N VAL A 218 10.36 4.08 -16.32
CA VAL A 218 9.77 4.65 -17.54
C VAL A 218 10.78 5.65 -18.13
N PRO A 219 11.21 5.49 -19.40
CA PRO A 219 12.14 6.41 -20.03
C PRO A 219 11.57 7.84 -19.99
N LYS A 220 12.38 8.79 -19.52
CA LYS A 220 12.03 10.21 -19.56
C LYS A 220 12.11 10.70 -21.00
N GLU A 221 10.95 11.09 -21.52
CA GLU A 221 10.76 11.86 -22.76
C GLU A 221 11.10 11.16 -24.08
N GLY A 222 10.08 10.98 -24.92
CA GLY A 222 10.20 11.04 -26.38
C GLY A 222 10.97 9.92 -27.11
N GLY A 223 11.46 8.90 -26.43
CA GLY A 223 11.95 7.69 -27.10
C GLY A 223 10.77 6.90 -27.64
N GLU A 224 10.72 6.71 -28.95
CA GLU A 224 9.86 5.71 -29.58
C GLU A 224 9.96 4.41 -28.79
N ILE A 225 8.82 3.92 -28.32
CA ILE A 225 8.73 2.56 -27.83
C ILE A 225 8.90 1.72 -29.09
N GLU A 226 10.11 1.20 -29.33
CA GLU A 226 10.30 0.18 -30.35
C GLU A 226 9.45 -1.03 -29.93
N GLU A 227 8.28 -1.14 -30.55
CA GLU A 227 7.51 -2.38 -30.58
C GLU A 227 8.31 -3.36 -31.47
N GLU A 228 9.17 -4.18 -30.85
CA GLU A 228 9.66 -5.42 -31.48
C GLU A 228 8.54 -6.46 -31.60
#